data_AF-L0NCS5-F1
#
_entry.id   AF-L0NCS5-F1
#
_cell.length_a   1.000
_cell.length_b   1.000
_cell.length_c   1.000
_cell.angle_alpha   90.00
_cell.angle_beta   90.00
_cell.angle_gamma   90.00
#
_symmetry.space_group_name_H-M   'P 1'
#
loop_
_entity.id
_entity.type
_entity.pdbx_description
1 polymer ?
#
loop_
_entity_poly.entity_id
_entity_poly.type
_entity_poly.pdbx_seq_one_letter_code
_entity_poly.pdbx_strand_id
1 'polypeptide(L)'
;MEKIRNWMVAAGLAIIVVGLAWVGHGTGIIRLPATGFMSELSVWTINGSLVVAFGLIVLIGSWKLLRDEPRGPGFGDDQFLGES
;
A
#
# COMPACT_ATOMS: atom_id res chain seq x y z
N MET A 1 -0.04 -16.43 11.18
CA MET A 1 -0.45 -15.04 10.82
C MET A 1 0.72 -14.20 10.34
N GLU A 2 1.91 -14.25 10.97
CA GLU A 2 3.06 -13.41 10.59
C GLU A 2 3.60 -13.65 9.18
N LYS A 3 3.67 -14.91 8.71
CA LYS A 3 4.07 -15.23 7.33
C LYS A 3 3.17 -14.53 6.30
N ILE A 4 1.85 -14.61 6.47
CA ILE A 4 0.87 -13.99 5.57
C ILE A 4 1.04 -12.47 5.56
N ARG A 5 1.25 -11.85 6.73
CA ARG A 5 1.53 -10.41 6.86
C ARG A 5 2.78 -10.01 6.06
N ASN A 6 3.88 -10.74 6.25
CA ASN A 6 5.13 -10.45 5.53
C ASN A 6 4.97 -10.58 4.02
N TRP A 7 4.23 -11.59 3.55
CA TRP A 7 3.94 -11.76 2.12
C TRP A 7 3.09 -10.63 1.55
N MET A 8 2.07 -10.16 2.28
CA MET A 8 1.25 -9.02 1.85
C MET A 8 2.04 -7.72 1.78
N VAL A 9 2.91 -7.46 2.76
CA VAL A 9 3.80 -6.28 2.75
C VAL A 9 4.78 -6.37 1.57
N ALA A 10 5.39 -7.54 1.35
CA ALA A 10 6.31 -7.74 0.23
C ALA A 10 5.62 -7.54 -1.13
N ALA A 11 4.41 -8.07 -1.30
CA ALA A 11 3.61 -7.89 -2.51
C ALA A 11 3.24 -6.41 -2.74
N GLY A 12 2.79 -5.70 -1.70
CA GLY A 12 2.49 -4.27 -1.79
C GLY A 12 3.71 -3.43 -2.18
N LEU A 13 4.88 -3.74 -1.60
CA LEU A 13 6.14 -3.08 -1.95
C LEU A 13 6.52 -3.31 -3.42
N ALA A 14 6.40 -4.56 -3.89
CA ALA A 14 6.72 -4.92 -5.27
C ALA A 14 5.82 -4.17 -6.28
N ILE A 15 4.52 -4.07 -5.98
CA ILE A 15 3.56 -3.31 -6.80
C ILE A 15 3.95 -1.83 -6.87
N ILE A 16 4.32 -1.22 -5.74
CA ILE A 16 4.77 0.19 -5.69
C ILE A 16 6.02 0.39 -6.55
N VAL A 17 7.02 -0.49 -6.44
CA VAL A 17 8.27 -0.40 -7.21
C VAL A 17 7.99 -0.50 -8.71
N VAL A 18 7.14 -1.45 -9.14
CA VAL A 18 6.75 -1.61 -10.54
C VAL A 18 6.01 -0.36 -11.06
N GLY A 19 5.07 0.17 -10.27
CA GLY A 19 4.35 1.40 -10.62
C GLY A 19 5.28 2.60 -10.77
N LEU A 20 6.25 2.76 -9.85
CA LEU A 20 7.26 3.82 -9.93
C LEU A 20 8.18 3.66 -11.15
N ALA A 21 8.54 2.44 -11.52
CA ALA A 21 9.33 2.17 -12.71
C ALA A 21 8.56 2.59 -13.99
N TRP A 22 7.26 2.30 -14.06
CA TRP A 22 6.40 2.77 -15.16
C TRP A 22 6.22 4.28 -15.20
N VAL A 23 6.08 4.93 -14.04
CA VAL A 23 6.08 6.40 -13.96
C VAL A 23 7.42 6.97 -14.45
N GLY A 24 8.55 6.44 -14.00
CA GLY A 24 9.89 6.88 -14.42
C GLY A 24 10.13 6.70 -15.92
N HIS A 25 9.64 5.61 -16.50
CA HIS A 25 9.67 5.40 -17.94
C HIS A 25 8.75 6.37 -18.69
N GLY A 26 7.51 6.53 -18.23
CA GLY A 26 6.52 7.37 -18.89
C GLY A 26 6.84 8.88 -18.81
N THR A 27 7.54 9.31 -17.76
CA THR A 27 8.02 10.69 -17.57
C THR A 27 9.34 10.98 -18.29
N GLY A 28 9.96 9.96 -18.90
CA GLY A 28 11.23 10.12 -19.61
C GLY A 28 12.44 10.34 -18.69
N ILE A 29 12.32 10.01 -17.39
CA ILE A 29 13.46 9.89 -16.47
C ILE A 29 14.32 8.69 -16.90
N ILE A 30 13.68 7.59 -17.33
CA ILE A 30 14.33 6.44 -17.98
C ILE A 30 14.06 6.54 -19.48
N ARG A 31 15.03 7.02 -20.27
CA ARG A 31 14.91 7.13 -21.73
C ARG A 31 15.36 5.84 -22.41
N LEU A 32 14.40 4.94 -22.66
CA LEU A 32 14.57 3.94 -23.71
C LEU A 32 14.38 4.64 -25.07
N PRO A 33 15.11 4.26 -26.14
CA PRO A 33 15.00 4.91 -27.45
C PRO A 33 13.62 4.66 -28.04
N ALA A 34 12.69 5.58 -27.76
CA ALA A 34 11.34 5.53 -28.29
C ALA A 34 11.33 6.22 -29.65
N THR A 35 10.98 5.47 -30.70
CA THR A 35 10.47 6.02 -31.95
C THR A 35 9.25 6.88 -31.59
N GLY A 36 9.28 8.17 -31.95
CA GLY A 36 8.31 9.17 -31.52
C GLY A 36 6.84 8.76 -31.72
N PHE A 37 5.95 9.33 -30.89
CA PHE A 37 4.48 9.45 -31.00
C PHE A 37 3.70 9.28 -29.67
N MET A 38 4.32 9.37 -28.49
CA MET A 38 3.58 9.47 -27.20
C MET A 38 4.27 10.39 -26.17
N SER A 39 4.40 11.66 -26.51
CA SER A 39 4.58 12.78 -25.56
C SER A 39 3.22 13.48 -25.48
N GLU A 40 2.48 13.53 -24.37
CA GLU A 40 2.81 14.38 -23.22
C GLU A 40 2.30 13.82 -21.87
N LEU A 41 1.63 12.68 -21.88
CA LEU A 41 1.23 11.89 -20.71
C LEU A 41 1.27 10.43 -21.16
N SER A 42 2.48 9.90 -21.31
CA SER A 42 2.69 8.51 -21.73
C SER A 42 1.74 7.62 -20.93
N VAL A 43 0.97 6.74 -21.60
CA VAL A 43 0.01 5.81 -20.97
C VAL A 43 0.66 5.07 -19.78
N TRP A 44 1.96 4.86 -19.85
CA TRP A 44 2.80 4.31 -18.78
C TRP A 44 2.84 5.17 -17.50
N THR A 45 2.86 6.50 -17.60
CA THR A 45 2.80 7.41 -16.45
C THR A 45 1.46 7.30 -15.73
N ILE A 46 0.36 7.34 -16.47
CA ILE A 46 -0.99 7.25 -15.90
C ILE A 46 -1.18 5.87 -15.27
N ASN A 47 -0.90 4.79 -16.01
CA ASN A 47 -1.02 3.43 -15.51
C ASN A 47 -0.08 3.18 -14.31
N GLY A 48 1.16 3.67 -14.36
CA GLY A 48 2.11 3.58 -13.27
C GLY A 48 1.61 4.28 -12.01
N SER A 49 1.04 5.49 -12.14
CA SER A 49 0.48 6.23 -11.00
C SER A 49 -0.73 5.51 -10.36
N LEU A 50 -1.60 4.90 -11.18
CA LEU A 50 -2.72 4.08 -10.70
C LEU A 50 -2.23 2.83 -9.94
N VAL A 51 -1.16 2.19 -10.43
CA VAL A 51 -0.55 1.02 -9.77
C VAL A 51 0.08 1.41 -8.43
N VAL A 52 0.79 2.55 -8.36
CA VAL A 52 1.33 3.08 -7.09
C VAL A 52 0.20 3.37 -6.10
N ALA A 53 -0.87 4.05 -6.55
CA ALA A 53 -2.02 4.36 -5.70
C ALA A 53 -2.68 3.08 -5.15
N PHE A 54 -2.85 2.06 -5.99
CA PHE A 54 -3.39 0.76 -5.54
C PHE A 54 -2.48 0.08 -4.50
N GLY A 55 -1.17 0.05 -4.72
CA GLY A 55 -0.21 -0.49 -3.77
C GLY A 55 -0.26 0.20 -2.40
N LEU A 56 -0.41 1.53 -2.37
CA LEU A 56 -0.58 2.30 -1.14
C LEU A 56 -1.88 1.95 -0.41
N ILE A 57 -2.99 1.78 -1.13
CA ILE A 57 -4.27 1.37 -0.53
C ILE A 57 -4.12 0.01 0.17
N VAL A 58 -3.50 -0.96 -0.49
CA VAL A 58 -3.25 -2.30 0.09
C VAL A 58 -2.38 -2.21 1.34
N LEU A 59 -1.30 -1.41 1.29
CA LEU A 59 -0.39 -1.22 2.42
C LEU A 59 -1.09 -0.58 3.63
N ILE A 60 -1.83 0.50 3.40
CA ILE A 60 -2.56 1.22 4.46
C ILE A 60 -3.70 0.38 5.01
N GLY A 61 -4.45 -0.32 4.15
CA GLY A 61 -5.52 -1.23 4.57
C GLY A 61 -4.99 -2.35 5.47
N SER A 62 -3.85 -2.94 5.11
CA SER A 62 -3.20 -3.98 5.94
C SER A 62 -2.79 -3.45 7.32
N TRP A 63 -2.33 -2.20 7.39
CA TRP A 63 -1.95 -1.55 8.63
C TRP A 63 -3.14 -1.15 9.48
N LYS A 64 -4.24 -0.68 8.86
CA LYS A 64 -5.46 -0.26 9.56
C LYS A 64 -6.22 -1.46 10.11
N LEU A 65 -6.37 -2.53 9.32
CA LEU A 65 -7.06 -3.75 9.74
C LEU A 65 -6.41 -4.41 10.96
N LEU A 66 -5.10 -4.23 11.15
CA LEU A 66 -4.36 -4.75 12.31
C LEU A 66 -4.35 -3.79 13.51
N ARG A 67 -4.82 -2.55 13.34
CA ARG A 67 -4.91 -1.54 14.41
C ARG A 67 -6.29 -1.45 15.03
N ASP A 68 -7.29 -1.89 14.28
CA ASP A 68 -8.65 -2.07 14.77
C ASP A 68 -8.73 -3.40 15.56
N GLU A 69 -7.87 -3.58 16.57
CA GLU A 69 -8.28 -4.42 17.70
C GLU A 69 -9.43 -3.65 18.37
N PRO A 70 -10.65 -4.20 18.44
CA PRO A 70 -11.64 -3.65 19.33
C PRO A 70 -10.99 -3.67 20.71
N ARG A 71 -10.77 -2.50 21.32
CA ARG A 71 -10.55 -2.45 22.75
C ARG A 71 -11.78 -3.11 23.36
N GLY A 72 -11.67 -4.40 23.67
CA GLY A 72 -12.70 -5.10 24.42
C GLY A 72 -12.96 -4.29 25.69
N PRO A 73 -14.21 -4.21 26.16
CA PRO A 73 -14.49 -3.54 27.42
C PRO A 73 -13.56 -4.14 28.47
N GLY A 74 -12.82 -3.27 29.16
CA GLY A 74 -11.84 -3.65 30.17
C GLY A 74 -12.49 -4.61 31.15
N PHE A 75 -12.04 -5.86 31.12
CA PHE A 75 -12.39 -6.85 32.12
C PHE A 75 -11.63 -6.43 33.39
N GLY A 76 -12.32 -5.79 34.32
CA GLY A 76 -11.71 -5.16 35.50
C GLY A 76 -12.63 -4.21 36.28
N ASP A 77 -13.71 -3.70 35.69
CA ASP A 77 -14.67 -2.82 36.40
C ASP A 77 -15.55 -3.59 37.41
N ASP A 78 -15.55 -4.93 37.34
CA ASP A 78 -16.32 -5.86 38.17
C ASP A 78 -15.55 -6.35 39.42
N GLN A 79 -14.24 -6.16 39.49
CA GLN A 79 -13.44 -6.47 40.70
C GLN A 79 -13.55 -5.39 41.79
N PHE A 80 -14.04 -4.20 41.46
CA PHE A 80 -14.06 -3.05 42.39
C PHE A 80 -15.36 -2.89 43.20
N LEU A 81 -16.41 -3.68 42.93
CA LEU A 81 -17.72 -3.54 43.61
C LEU A 81 -18.03 -4.69 44.58
N GLY A 82 -17.02 -5.49 44.95
CA GLY A 82 -17.16 -6.64 45.85
C GLY A 82 -16.55 -6.48 47.24
N GLU A 83 -15.84 -5.38 47.53
CA GLU A 83 -15.20 -5.14 48.83
C GLU A 83 -15.49 -3.71 49.35
N SER A 84 -16.57 -3.57 50.13
CA SER A 84 -16.68 -2.66 51.30
C SER A 84 -18.05 -2.74 51.94
#